data_AF-A0A1G7I2T7-F1
#
_entry.id   AF-A0A1G7I2T7-F1
#
_cell.length_a   1.000
_cell.length_b   1.000
_cell.length_c   1.000
_cell.angle_alpha   90.00
_cell.angle_beta   90.00
_cell.angle_gamma   90.00
#
_symmetry.space_group_name_H-M   'P 1'
#
loop_
_entity.id
_entity.type
_entity.pdbx_description
1 polymer ?
#
loop_
_entity_poly.entity_id
_entity_poly.type
_entity_poly.pdbx_seq_one_letter_code
_entity_poly.pdbx_strand_id
1 'polypeptide(L)'
;MMRFAAAALLLCVPLLSQQHEPHLKSLEDRKAEWRAEHHIILNLVMKDASGAPASHLSQQDIVLLDNGKPQPLESFREMTGLHSLEPVHVVVVLDTVNNSRKDLTEQQKSLESFLESTSGTLPYPTSLALVTDAATSVGEATRDSASLTAQLKELPLTSHMEEGYDTSAFGRSNSVELSTIKKEQSDGAARSQQLSNLNRRFQRSIPALEYLAHWQQDSPGRCLLFWLGRGWPMLTESEFTSDSARTQLGYFDSVVALTNALRAAQITVYNVGYPHASGSGYKGFLADVTSEHQATAGNLSLQVFAIHTGGAVMDHGSLGDQIRSGLADATPYYSVAFDAQAAHTLHEHHAIRVTVSGRPDISVSTDSAFYDEP
;
A
#
# COMPACT_ATOMS: atom_id res chain seq x y z
N MET A 1 -36.74 4.74 -77.17
CA MET A 1 -36.72 4.98 -75.71
C MET A 1 -35.85 3.92 -75.06
N MET A 2 -34.63 4.26 -74.67
CA MET A 2 -33.71 3.35 -73.98
C MET A 2 -32.97 4.18 -72.92
N ARG A 3 -33.12 3.80 -71.65
CA ARG A 3 -32.55 4.50 -70.49
C ARG A 3 -31.16 3.96 -70.19
N PHE A 4 -30.20 4.87 -70.02
CA PHE A 4 -28.86 4.66 -69.48
C PHE A 4 -28.92 4.49 -67.95
N ALA A 5 -28.08 3.60 -67.41
CA ALA A 5 -27.70 3.59 -65.99
C ALA A 5 -26.18 3.46 -65.89
N ALA A 6 -25.61 4.31 -65.03
CA ALA A 6 -24.21 4.67 -64.95
C ALA A 6 -23.34 3.64 -64.21
N ALA A 7 -22.10 3.46 -64.69
CA ALA A 7 -21.03 2.78 -63.97
C ALA A 7 -20.27 3.81 -63.13
N ALA A 8 -20.20 3.59 -61.81
CA ALA A 8 -19.41 4.39 -60.88
C ALA A 8 -17.93 4.02 -61.01
N LEU A 9 -17.09 4.99 -61.35
CA LEU A 9 -15.64 4.87 -61.36
C LEU A 9 -15.13 4.95 -59.90
N LEU A 10 -14.53 3.88 -59.38
CA LEU A 10 -13.78 3.91 -58.13
C LEU A 10 -12.51 4.75 -58.33
N LEU A 11 -12.47 5.95 -57.74
CA LEU A 11 -11.24 6.71 -57.54
C LEU A 11 -10.50 6.11 -56.34
N CYS A 12 -9.41 5.39 -56.63
CA CYS A 12 -8.46 4.91 -55.64
C CYS A 12 -7.65 6.11 -55.13
N VAL A 13 -7.93 6.58 -53.91
CA VAL A 13 -7.09 7.57 -53.22
C VAL A 13 -5.95 6.80 -52.56
N PRO A 14 -4.67 7.06 -52.89
CA PRO A 14 -3.58 6.43 -52.17
C PRO A 14 -3.58 6.99 -50.74
N LEU A 15 -3.73 6.10 -49.74
CA LEU A 15 -3.34 6.40 -48.37
C LEU A 15 -1.85 6.75 -48.39
N LEU A 16 -1.52 8.04 -48.26
CA LEU A 16 -0.20 8.40 -47.75
C LEU A 16 -0.13 7.88 -46.32
N SER A 17 0.60 6.79 -46.13
CA SER A 17 1.12 6.42 -44.82
C SER A 17 2.00 7.59 -44.36
N GLN A 18 1.57 8.33 -43.33
CA GLN A 18 2.51 9.12 -42.55
C GLN A 18 3.48 8.13 -41.92
N GLN A 19 4.66 7.99 -42.51
CA GLN A 19 5.80 7.45 -41.79
C GLN A 19 6.03 8.38 -40.61
N HIS A 20 5.65 7.95 -39.41
CA HIS A 20 6.21 8.51 -38.18
C HIS A 20 7.71 8.23 -38.25
N GLU A 21 8.50 9.23 -38.65
CA GLU A 21 9.90 9.24 -38.30
C GLU A 21 9.99 9.10 -36.77
N PRO A 22 10.90 8.28 -36.22
CA PRO A 22 11.14 8.27 -34.79
C PRO A 22 11.74 9.63 -34.44
N HIS A 23 10.89 10.60 -34.11
CA HIS A 23 11.34 11.90 -33.66
C HIS A 23 12.09 11.67 -32.36
N LEU A 24 13.41 11.89 -32.35
CA LEU A 24 14.16 11.91 -31.09
C LEU A 24 13.46 12.92 -30.18
N LYS A 25 12.99 12.47 -29.02
CA LYS A 25 12.48 13.35 -27.97
C LYS A 25 13.53 14.42 -27.70
N SER A 26 13.12 15.68 -27.59
CA SER A 26 14.06 16.76 -27.32
C SER A 26 14.76 16.51 -25.97
N LEU A 27 15.93 17.10 -25.75
CA LEU A 27 16.63 16.97 -24.48
C LEU A 27 15.78 17.47 -23.30
N GLU A 28 14.92 18.47 -23.53
CA GLU A 28 14.00 18.98 -22.52
C GLU A 28 12.84 18.00 -22.28
N ASP A 29 12.26 17.38 -23.32
CA ASP A 29 11.22 16.35 -23.14
C ASP A 29 11.77 15.13 -22.40
N ARG A 30 13.00 14.71 -22.74
CA ARG A 30 13.68 13.59 -22.05
C ARG A 30 13.99 13.91 -20.59
N LYS A 31 14.38 15.14 -20.29
CA LYS A 31 14.58 15.60 -18.91
C LYS A 31 13.27 15.72 -18.14
N ALA A 32 12.19 16.15 -18.80
CA ALA A 32 10.87 16.26 -18.17
C ALA A 32 10.29 14.87 -17.86
N GLU A 33 10.44 13.93 -18.78
CA GLU A 33 10.07 12.52 -18.58
C GLU A 33 10.92 11.87 -17.50
N TRP A 34 12.25 12.02 -17.56
CA TRP A 34 13.16 11.55 -16.51
C TRP A 34 12.82 12.15 -15.15
N ARG A 35 12.55 13.46 -15.08
CA ARG A 35 12.10 14.08 -13.82
C ARG A 35 10.76 13.52 -13.35
N ALA A 36 9.79 13.34 -14.23
CA ALA A 36 8.50 12.76 -13.83
C ALA A 36 8.64 11.34 -13.26
N GLU A 37 9.60 10.56 -13.77
CA GLU A 37 9.91 9.21 -13.30
C GLU A 37 10.67 9.20 -11.96
N HIS A 38 11.60 10.15 -11.77
CA HIS A 38 12.52 10.18 -10.61
C HIS A 38 12.13 11.23 -9.55
N HIS A 39 11.00 11.93 -9.72
CA HIS A 39 10.51 12.90 -8.74
C HIS A 39 9.77 12.18 -7.62
N ILE A 40 10.43 12.12 -6.46
CA ILE A 40 9.91 11.41 -5.29
C ILE A 40 9.22 12.39 -4.37
N ILE A 41 7.95 12.13 -4.08
CA ILE A 41 7.17 12.83 -3.04
C ILE A 41 7.15 11.95 -1.79
N LEU A 42 7.46 12.57 -0.64
CA LEU A 42 7.39 11.95 0.68
C LEU A 42 6.48 12.74 1.61
N ASN A 43 5.76 12.01 2.45
CA ASN A 43 4.98 12.60 3.54
C ASN A 43 5.73 12.39 4.86
N LEU A 44 6.06 13.48 5.55
CA LEU A 44 6.81 13.48 6.80
C LEU A 44 5.88 13.81 7.96
N VAL A 45 5.77 12.91 8.91
CA VAL A 45 5.18 13.19 10.23
C VAL A 45 6.33 13.42 11.19
N MET A 46 6.41 14.62 11.76
CA MET A 46 7.50 15.01 12.65
C MET A 46 6.95 15.23 14.05
N LYS A 47 7.46 14.48 15.03
CA LYS A 47 7.02 14.54 16.42
C LYS A 47 8.19 14.81 17.35
N ASP A 48 7.97 15.70 18.31
CA ASP A 48 8.93 15.97 19.38
C ASP A 48 9.01 14.80 20.38
N ALA A 49 9.89 14.93 21.37
CA ALA A 49 10.08 13.90 22.40
C ALA A 49 8.84 13.58 23.25
N SER A 50 7.82 14.45 23.26
CA SER A 50 6.54 14.21 23.92
C SER A 50 5.52 13.48 23.03
N GLY A 51 5.84 13.31 21.74
CA GLY A 51 4.93 12.77 20.73
C GLY A 51 4.01 13.82 20.10
N ALA A 52 4.16 15.11 20.46
CA ALA A 52 3.40 16.20 19.86
C ALA A 52 4.00 16.60 18.49
N PRO A 53 3.19 17.13 17.56
CA PRO A 53 3.71 17.61 16.28
C PRO A 53 4.80 18.67 16.48
N ALA A 54 5.96 18.45 15.85
CA ALA A 54 7.03 19.43 15.84
C ALA A 54 6.59 20.66 15.02
N SER A 55 6.88 21.84 15.53
CA SER A 55 6.46 23.13 14.93
C SER A 55 7.67 23.98 14.55
N HIS A 56 7.42 25.01 13.74
CA HIS A 56 8.43 25.99 13.29
C HIS A 56 9.58 25.38 12.49
N LEU A 57 9.31 24.31 11.76
CA LEU A 57 10.27 23.67 10.87
C LEU A 57 10.24 24.33 9.49
N SER A 58 11.42 24.53 8.92
CA SER A 58 11.64 25.05 7.58
C SER A 58 12.32 24.00 6.71
N GLN A 59 12.32 24.23 5.39
CA GLN A 59 13.00 23.36 4.43
C GLN A 59 14.49 23.20 4.75
N GLN A 60 15.15 24.25 5.28
CA GLN A 60 16.58 24.22 5.60
C GLN A 60 16.91 23.36 6.81
N ASP A 61 15.91 23.04 7.64
CA ASP A 61 16.09 22.18 8.80
C ASP A 61 16.07 20.70 8.41
N ILE A 62 15.57 20.36 7.22
CA ILE A 62 15.40 18.97 6.78
C ILE A 62 16.66 18.47 6.09
N VAL A 63 17.18 17.35 6.59
CA VAL A 63 18.26 16.60 5.96
C VAL A 63 17.68 15.29 5.43
N LEU A 64 17.53 15.22 4.10
CA LEU A 64 17.12 14.01 3.39
C LEU A 64 18.35 13.30 2.82
N LEU A 65 18.47 12.01 3.10
CA LEU A 65 19.49 11.14 2.55
C LEU A 65 18.84 10.06 1.68
N ASP A 66 19.36 9.89 0.47
CA ASP A 66 19.08 8.78 -0.44
C ASP A 66 20.35 7.92 -0.56
N ASN A 67 20.28 6.68 -0.09
CA ASN A 67 21.42 5.77 0.05
C ASN A 67 22.60 6.43 0.81
N GLY A 68 22.27 7.18 1.86
CA GLY A 68 23.23 7.89 2.71
C GLY A 68 23.82 9.16 2.11
N LYS A 69 23.45 9.53 0.87
CA LYS A 69 23.89 10.76 0.22
C LYS A 69 22.85 11.86 0.38
N PRO A 70 23.24 13.08 0.79
CA PRO A 70 22.31 14.21 0.92
C PRO A 70 21.65 14.57 -0.40
N GLN A 71 20.34 14.77 -0.38
CA GLN A 71 19.56 15.26 -1.52
C GLN A 71 18.98 16.65 -1.22
N PRO A 72 19.03 17.59 -2.19
CA PRO A 72 18.32 18.84 -2.07
C PRO A 72 16.81 18.59 -2.15
N LEU A 73 16.04 19.32 -1.34
CA LEU A 73 14.58 19.35 -1.48
C LEU A 73 14.19 20.34 -2.59
N GLU A 74 13.40 19.88 -3.53
CA GLU A 74 12.76 20.69 -4.57
C GLU A 74 11.51 21.40 -4.04
N SER A 75 10.82 20.78 -3.08
CA SER A 75 9.69 21.40 -2.40
C SER A 75 9.56 20.97 -0.94
N PHE A 76 8.99 21.87 -0.13
CA PHE A 76 8.63 21.64 1.26
C PHE A 76 7.34 22.38 1.57
N ARG A 77 6.29 21.66 1.94
CA ARG A 77 4.98 22.23 2.26
C ARG A 77 4.45 21.64 3.56
N GLU A 78 4.12 22.50 4.51
CA GLU A 78 3.34 22.11 5.67
C GLU A 78 1.87 21.96 5.27
N MET A 79 1.30 20.81 5.61
CA MET A 79 -0.04 20.41 5.25
C MET A 79 -0.92 20.39 6.50
N THR A 80 -1.90 21.28 6.56
CA THR A 80 -2.80 21.43 7.72
C THR A 80 -4.13 20.68 7.56
N GLY A 81 -4.09 19.49 6.97
CA GLY A 81 -5.25 18.60 6.79
C GLY A 81 -6.30 19.11 5.80
N LEU A 82 -7.53 19.36 6.29
CA LEU A 82 -8.77 19.58 5.52
C LEU A 82 -8.79 20.74 4.52
N HIS A 83 -7.92 21.74 4.69
CA HIS A 83 -7.88 22.94 3.83
C HIS A 83 -6.86 22.83 2.69
N SER A 84 -6.24 21.65 2.53
CA SER A 84 -5.40 21.34 1.39
C SER A 84 -6.23 21.22 0.10
N LEU A 85 -5.64 21.61 -1.04
CA LEU A 85 -6.20 21.32 -2.38
C LEU A 85 -6.29 19.81 -2.64
N GLU A 86 -5.48 19.03 -1.93
CA GLU A 86 -5.44 17.57 -1.94
C GLU A 86 -5.69 17.08 -0.50
N PRO A 87 -6.96 16.87 -0.11
CA PRO A 87 -7.29 16.50 1.26
C PRO A 87 -6.79 15.09 1.60
N VAL A 88 -6.51 14.86 2.88
CA VAL A 88 -6.19 13.51 3.37
C VAL A 88 -7.41 12.61 3.22
N HIS A 89 -7.19 11.40 2.72
CA HIS A 89 -8.20 10.33 2.63
C HIS A 89 -7.95 9.27 3.70
N VAL A 90 -9.03 8.63 4.16
CA VAL A 90 -8.96 7.54 5.12
C VAL A 90 -9.60 6.30 4.52
N VAL A 91 -8.89 5.17 4.59
CA VAL A 91 -9.43 3.87 4.18
C VAL A 91 -9.37 2.93 5.36
N VAL A 92 -10.50 2.34 5.74
CA VAL A 92 -10.57 1.32 6.79
C VAL A 92 -10.82 -0.03 6.13
N VAL A 93 -9.85 -0.94 6.23
CA VAL A 93 -9.90 -2.27 5.58
C VAL A 93 -10.44 -3.31 6.54
N LEU A 94 -11.55 -3.94 6.17
CA LEU A 94 -12.11 -5.12 6.81
C LEU A 94 -11.66 -6.37 6.05
N ASP A 95 -10.89 -7.22 6.72
CA ASP A 95 -10.25 -8.38 6.11
C ASP A 95 -10.95 -9.68 6.53
N THR A 96 -11.81 -10.22 5.68
CA THR A 96 -12.53 -11.47 5.96
C THR A 96 -11.70 -12.70 5.64
N VAL A 97 -10.58 -12.55 4.92
CA VAL A 97 -9.68 -13.64 4.54
C VAL A 97 -8.84 -14.09 5.74
N ASN A 98 -8.46 -13.14 6.59
CA ASN A 98 -7.50 -13.39 7.67
C ASN A 98 -8.07 -13.38 9.09
N ASN A 99 -9.30 -12.90 9.27
CA ASN A 99 -9.94 -12.78 10.57
C ASN A 99 -11.05 -13.81 10.74
N SER A 100 -11.25 -14.31 11.97
CA SER A 100 -12.37 -15.21 12.26
C SER A 100 -13.70 -14.45 12.27
N ARG A 101 -14.84 -15.18 12.14
CA ARG A 101 -16.19 -14.58 12.31
C ARG A 101 -16.33 -13.80 13.61
N LYS A 102 -15.72 -14.32 14.70
CA LYS A 102 -15.72 -13.66 16.01
C LYS A 102 -14.95 -12.34 15.96
N ASP A 103 -13.73 -12.36 15.43
CA ASP A 103 -12.91 -11.15 15.33
C ASP A 103 -13.59 -10.08 14.47
N LEU A 104 -14.20 -10.48 13.34
CA LEU A 104 -14.94 -9.57 12.47
C LEU A 104 -16.16 -8.95 13.18
N THR A 105 -16.89 -9.73 13.96
CA THR A 105 -18.03 -9.22 14.75
C THR A 105 -17.55 -8.21 15.81
N GLU A 106 -16.43 -8.48 16.47
CA GLU A 106 -15.84 -7.58 17.47
C GLU A 106 -15.28 -6.30 16.82
N GLN A 107 -14.64 -6.43 15.65
CA GLN A 107 -14.14 -5.31 14.84
C GLN A 107 -15.28 -4.42 14.36
N GLN A 108 -16.35 -5.01 13.80
CA GLN A 108 -17.54 -4.28 13.37
C GLN A 108 -18.14 -3.48 14.54
N LYS A 109 -18.40 -4.15 15.68
CA LYS A 109 -18.95 -3.48 16.86
C LYS A 109 -18.06 -2.34 17.36
N SER A 110 -16.75 -2.56 17.38
CA SER A 110 -15.79 -1.56 17.85
C SER A 110 -15.71 -0.36 16.90
N LEU A 111 -15.81 -0.60 15.59
CA LEU A 111 -15.86 0.44 14.58
C LEU A 111 -17.17 1.23 14.66
N GLU A 112 -18.32 0.57 14.83
CA GLU A 112 -19.62 1.22 15.09
C GLU A 112 -19.53 2.14 16.32
N SER A 113 -18.97 1.67 17.43
CA SER A 113 -18.77 2.50 18.64
C SER A 113 -17.84 3.69 18.40
N PHE A 114 -16.79 3.53 17.57
CA PHE A 114 -15.94 4.64 17.17
C PHE A 114 -16.72 5.68 16.35
N LEU A 115 -17.50 5.26 15.37
CA LEU A 115 -18.31 6.15 14.54
C LEU A 115 -19.36 6.89 15.36
N GLU A 116 -20.04 6.22 16.30
CA GLU A 116 -20.97 6.85 17.24
C GLU A 116 -20.30 7.89 18.15
N SER A 117 -19.01 7.72 18.45
CA SER A 117 -18.24 8.70 19.25
C SER A 117 -17.83 9.94 18.45
N THR A 118 -17.91 9.89 17.11
CA THR A 118 -17.71 11.05 16.26
C THR A 118 -18.97 11.91 16.33
N SER A 119 -18.86 13.23 16.38
CA SER A 119 -19.98 14.16 16.56
C SER A 119 -20.90 14.27 15.32
N GLY A 120 -21.22 13.15 14.68
CA GLY A 120 -21.95 13.05 13.41
C GLY A 120 -21.05 13.15 12.16
N THR A 121 -19.94 13.86 12.25
CA THR A 121 -19.06 14.16 11.10
C THR A 121 -17.63 13.71 11.35
N LEU A 122 -17.09 12.94 10.40
CA LEU A 122 -15.69 12.50 10.39
C LEU A 122 -14.76 13.64 9.95
N PRO A 123 -13.54 13.71 10.53
CA PRO A 123 -12.58 14.74 10.19
C PRO A 123 -12.15 14.65 8.71
N TYR A 124 -12.07 13.46 8.13
CA TYR A 124 -11.63 13.23 6.75
C TYR A 124 -12.62 12.34 6.00
N PRO A 125 -12.73 12.49 4.66
CA PRO A 125 -13.44 11.52 3.84
C PRO A 125 -12.92 10.12 4.13
N THR A 126 -13.84 9.22 4.52
CA THR A 126 -13.50 7.86 4.93
C THR A 126 -14.25 6.87 4.06
N SER A 127 -13.51 5.90 3.51
CA SER A 127 -14.03 4.74 2.79
C SER A 127 -13.86 3.47 3.61
N LEU A 128 -14.79 2.53 3.46
CA LEU A 128 -14.62 1.15 3.92
C LEU A 128 -14.13 0.31 2.75
N ALA A 129 -13.03 -0.42 2.94
CA ALA A 129 -12.58 -1.44 2.02
C ALA A 129 -12.91 -2.83 2.58
N LEU A 130 -13.38 -3.73 1.74
CA LEU A 130 -13.67 -5.12 2.11
C LEU A 130 -12.77 -6.05 1.30
N VAL A 131 -11.98 -6.85 2.00
CA VAL A 131 -11.14 -7.91 1.40
C VAL A 131 -11.81 -9.25 1.66
N THR A 132 -12.21 -9.92 0.59
CA THR A 132 -12.84 -11.26 0.61
C THR A 132 -12.01 -12.28 -0.17
N ASP A 133 -12.39 -13.56 -0.10
CA ASP A 133 -11.77 -14.61 -0.91
C ASP A 133 -11.97 -14.43 -2.43
N ALA A 134 -12.98 -13.64 -2.83
CA ALA A 134 -13.37 -13.43 -4.23
C ALA A 134 -12.79 -12.15 -4.83
N ALA A 135 -12.82 -11.05 -4.07
CA ALA A 135 -12.36 -9.74 -4.52
C ALA A 135 -12.06 -8.78 -3.35
N THR A 136 -11.36 -7.71 -3.69
CA THR A 136 -11.27 -6.50 -2.85
C THR A 136 -12.18 -5.42 -3.45
N SER A 137 -12.96 -4.74 -2.60
CA SER A 137 -13.79 -3.61 -3.02
C SER A 137 -13.63 -2.43 -2.06
N VAL A 138 -13.85 -1.22 -2.57
CA VAL A 138 -13.84 0.01 -1.77
C VAL A 138 -15.18 0.71 -1.93
N GLY A 139 -15.80 1.08 -0.81
CA GLY A 139 -17.04 1.83 -0.76
C GLY A 139 -16.83 3.33 -0.96
N GLU A 140 -17.94 4.02 -1.23
CA GLU A 140 -17.97 5.47 -1.43
C GLU A 140 -17.47 6.22 -0.19
N ALA A 141 -16.54 7.14 -0.41
CA ALA A 141 -15.98 7.97 0.64
C ALA A 141 -17.05 8.92 1.21
N THR A 142 -17.14 9.00 2.53
CA THR A 142 -18.07 9.92 3.20
C THR A 142 -17.46 10.52 4.46
N ARG A 143 -17.96 11.70 4.83
CA ARG A 143 -17.70 12.30 6.13
C ARG A 143 -18.88 12.14 7.09
N ASP A 144 -20.01 11.64 6.61
CA ASP A 144 -21.17 11.38 7.45
C ASP A 144 -20.99 10.03 8.16
N SER A 145 -20.82 10.08 9.49
CA SER A 145 -20.66 8.90 10.33
C SER A 145 -21.86 7.95 10.28
N ALA A 146 -23.08 8.47 10.10
CA ALA A 146 -24.29 7.66 9.98
C ALA A 146 -24.33 6.93 8.63
N SER A 147 -23.93 7.60 7.55
CA SER A 147 -23.77 6.98 6.23
C SER A 147 -22.73 5.87 6.26
N LEU A 148 -21.55 6.10 6.86
CA LEU A 148 -20.51 5.08 6.97
C LEU A 148 -20.95 3.90 7.85
N THR A 149 -21.71 4.17 8.93
CA THR A 149 -22.32 3.13 9.77
C THR A 149 -23.33 2.28 8.99
N ALA A 150 -24.13 2.89 8.13
CA ALA A 150 -25.06 2.16 7.26
C ALA A 150 -24.30 1.28 6.26
N GLN A 151 -23.26 1.80 5.62
CA GLN A 151 -22.40 1.02 4.72
C GLN A 151 -21.79 -0.19 5.44
N LEU A 152 -21.25 0.01 6.66
CA LEU A 152 -20.64 -1.05 7.47
C LEU A 152 -21.61 -2.21 7.75
N LYS A 153 -22.88 -1.89 8.04
CA LYS A 153 -23.92 -2.89 8.36
C LYS A 153 -24.36 -3.72 7.15
N GLU A 154 -24.23 -3.18 5.95
CA GLU A 154 -24.55 -3.87 4.70
C GLU A 154 -23.39 -4.75 4.20
N LEU A 155 -22.19 -4.65 4.79
CA LEU A 155 -21.05 -5.47 4.36
C LEU A 155 -21.29 -6.96 4.68
N PRO A 156 -21.05 -7.88 3.71
CA PRO A 156 -21.25 -9.31 3.90
C PRO A 156 -20.08 -9.96 4.66
N LEU A 157 -19.73 -9.44 5.85
CA LEU A 157 -18.54 -9.83 6.62
C LEU A 157 -18.51 -11.31 7.01
N THR A 158 -19.67 -11.96 7.11
CA THR A 158 -19.78 -13.37 7.57
C THR A 158 -20.35 -14.32 6.52
N SER A 159 -20.89 -13.80 5.41
CA SER A 159 -21.64 -14.57 4.41
C SER A 159 -20.77 -15.39 3.46
N HIS A 160 -19.46 -15.10 3.39
CA HIS A 160 -18.52 -15.74 2.44
C HIS A 160 -17.47 -16.64 3.10
N MET A 161 -17.57 -16.88 4.41
CA MET A 161 -16.57 -17.65 5.13
C MET A 161 -16.89 -19.17 5.06
N GLU A 162 -16.19 -19.84 4.14
CA GLU A 162 -16.08 -21.29 3.85
C GLU A 162 -17.12 -21.95 2.92
N GLU A 163 -16.71 -22.27 1.69
CA GLU A 163 -16.61 -23.64 1.13
C GLU A 163 -15.97 -23.55 -0.28
N GLY A 164 -14.99 -24.41 -0.57
CA GLY A 164 -13.94 -24.20 -1.58
C GLY A 164 -14.39 -23.69 -2.95
N TYR A 165 -13.75 -22.62 -3.45
CA TYR A 165 -14.05 -22.07 -4.77
C TYR A 165 -12.86 -21.35 -5.45
N ASP A 166 -13.09 -21.16 -6.74
CA ASP A 166 -12.17 -20.89 -7.85
C ASP A 166 -11.26 -19.65 -7.71
N THR A 167 -9.96 -19.87 -7.90
CA THR A 167 -8.91 -18.84 -7.92
C THR A 167 -8.98 -17.88 -9.10
N SER A 168 -9.86 -18.09 -10.09
CA SER A 168 -9.90 -17.34 -11.35
C SER A 168 -10.42 -15.90 -11.28
N ALA A 169 -11.12 -15.51 -10.20
CA ALA A 169 -11.74 -14.17 -10.06
C ALA A 169 -10.73 -13.07 -9.68
N PHE A 170 -9.72 -13.39 -8.88
CA PHE A 170 -8.48 -12.64 -8.92
C PHE A 170 -7.77 -13.14 -10.17
N GLY A 171 -7.68 -12.33 -11.23
CA GLY A 171 -6.83 -12.66 -12.36
C GLY A 171 -5.50 -13.16 -11.83
N ARG A 172 -4.95 -14.26 -12.39
CA ARG A 172 -3.67 -14.83 -11.97
C ARG A 172 -2.63 -13.71 -11.91
N SER A 173 -2.47 -13.09 -10.76
CA SER A 173 -1.32 -12.23 -10.53
C SER A 173 -0.19 -13.21 -10.37
N ASN A 174 0.56 -13.39 -11.45
CA ASN A 174 1.75 -14.23 -11.45
C ASN A 174 2.86 -13.67 -10.54
N SER A 175 2.60 -12.59 -9.76
CA SER A 175 3.60 -11.91 -8.95
C SER A 175 3.97 -12.66 -7.67
N VAL A 176 3.05 -13.44 -7.07
CA VAL A 176 3.32 -14.07 -5.76
C VAL A 176 3.40 -15.59 -5.88
N GLU A 177 4.61 -16.14 -5.85
CA GLU A 177 4.82 -17.59 -5.87
C GLU A 177 4.52 -18.26 -4.51
N LEU A 178 3.93 -19.45 -4.56
CA LEU A 178 3.59 -20.27 -3.39
C LEU A 178 4.86 -20.83 -2.72
N SER A 179 4.94 -20.75 -1.39
CA SER A 179 5.91 -21.57 -0.64
C SER A 179 5.56 -23.07 -0.73
N THR A 180 6.57 -23.95 -0.72
CA THR A 180 6.37 -25.40 -0.81
C THR A 180 6.33 -26.04 0.58
N ILE A 181 5.46 -27.04 0.77
CA ILE A 181 5.28 -27.75 2.05
C ILE A 181 6.07 -29.07 2.02
N LYS A 182 6.73 -29.43 3.14
CA LYS A 182 7.40 -30.74 3.28
C LYS A 182 6.38 -31.89 3.18
N LYS A 183 6.68 -32.93 2.41
CA LYS A 183 5.80 -34.13 2.31
C LYS A 183 5.78 -34.88 3.65
N GLU A 184 4.64 -34.91 4.34
CA GLU A 184 4.45 -35.70 5.57
C GLU A 184 3.96 -37.13 5.27
N GLN A 185 4.42 -38.12 6.06
CA GLN A 185 3.92 -39.50 6.02
C GLN A 185 2.76 -39.70 7.02
N SER A 186 1.63 -40.17 6.48
CA SER A 186 0.45 -40.83 7.08
C SER A 186 -0.48 -40.13 8.10
N ASP A 187 -0.10 -39.07 8.84
CA ASP A 187 -1.05 -38.32 9.72
C ASP A 187 -1.21 -36.83 9.35
N GLY A 188 -0.61 -36.41 8.23
CA GLY A 188 -0.38 -35.01 7.85
C GLY A 188 -1.46 -34.33 7.02
N ALA A 189 -2.62 -34.94 6.76
CA ALA A 189 -3.61 -34.36 5.83
C ALA A 189 -4.23 -33.05 6.35
N ALA A 190 -4.64 -33.02 7.62
CA ALA A 190 -5.20 -31.80 8.24
C ALA A 190 -4.14 -30.70 8.40
N ARG A 191 -2.90 -31.06 8.76
CA ARG A 191 -1.78 -30.12 8.88
C ARG A 191 -1.38 -29.55 7.51
N SER A 192 -1.27 -30.41 6.49
CA SER A 192 -1.01 -29.99 5.11
C SER A 192 -2.10 -29.07 4.58
N GLN A 193 -3.38 -29.36 4.88
CA GLN A 193 -4.49 -28.48 4.54
C GLN A 193 -4.39 -27.13 5.25
N GLN A 194 -4.00 -27.11 6.53
CA GLN A 194 -3.78 -25.88 7.27
C GLN A 194 -2.66 -25.03 6.64
N LEU A 195 -1.50 -25.62 6.32
CA LEU A 195 -0.38 -24.92 5.69
C LEU A 195 -0.75 -24.40 4.29
N SER A 196 -1.50 -25.18 3.51
CA SER A 196 -2.06 -24.74 2.23
C SER A 196 -3.02 -23.55 2.39
N ASN A 197 -3.86 -23.57 3.42
CA ASN A 197 -4.74 -22.44 3.74
C ASN A 197 -3.95 -21.17 4.12
N LEU A 198 -2.83 -21.30 4.85
CA LEU A 198 -1.97 -20.15 5.16
C LEU A 198 -1.37 -19.53 3.90
N ASN A 199 -0.85 -20.37 3.01
CA ASN A 199 -0.26 -19.94 1.74
C ASN A 199 -1.31 -19.27 0.83
N ARG A 200 -2.53 -19.82 0.77
CA ARG A 200 -3.64 -19.21 0.04
C ARG A 200 -4.01 -17.84 0.59
N ARG A 201 -4.10 -17.69 1.92
CA ARG A 201 -4.38 -16.39 2.55
C ARG A 201 -3.31 -15.35 2.22
N PHE A 202 -2.04 -15.73 2.28
CA PHE A 202 -0.92 -14.89 1.86
C PHE A 202 -1.08 -14.43 0.40
N GLN A 203 -1.31 -15.36 -0.52
CA GLN A 203 -1.51 -15.05 -1.95
C GLN A 203 -2.74 -14.19 -2.27
N ARG A 204 -3.74 -14.17 -1.39
CA ARG A 204 -4.91 -13.28 -1.55
C ARG A 204 -4.66 -11.89 -1.02
N SER A 205 -3.95 -11.77 0.09
CA SER A 205 -3.71 -10.49 0.75
C SER A 205 -2.74 -9.58 0.02
N ILE A 206 -1.71 -10.12 -0.63
CA ILE A 206 -0.72 -9.31 -1.36
C ILE A 206 -1.38 -8.54 -2.53
N PRO A 207 -2.12 -9.19 -3.45
CA PRO A 207 -2.86 -8.46 -4.49
C PRO A 207 -3.97 -7.55 -3.96
N ALA A 208 -4.54 -7.84 -2.78
CA ALA A 208 -5.53 -6.96 -2.16
C ALA A 208 -4.91 -5.61 -1.74
N LEU A 209 -3.70 -5.63 -1.16
CA LEU A 209 -2.98 -4.39 -0.84
C LEU A 209 -2.54 -3.66 -2.12
N GLU A 210 -2.09 -4.38 -3.14
CA GLU A 210 -1.73 -3.83 -4.45
C GLU A 210 -2.92 -3.14 -5.12
N TYR A 211 -4.09 -3.77 -5.09
CA TYR A 211 -5.34 -3.18 -5.57
C TYR A 211 -5.68 -1.86 -4.85
N LEU A 212 -5.54 -1.81 -3.53
CA LEU A 212 -5.81 -0.59 -2.75
C LEU A 212 -4.81 0.52 -3.09
N ALA A 213 -3.54 0.18 -3.35
CA ALA A 213 -2.53 1.13 -3.80
C ALA A 213 -2.90 1.74 -5.16
N HIS A 214 -3.25 0.91 -6.14
CA HIS A 214 -3.68 1.41 -7.45
C HIS A 214 -5.00 2.18 -7.41
N TRP A 215 -5.98 1.71 -6.63
CA TRP A 215 -7.23 2.43 -6.44
C TRP A 215 -7.02 3.85 -5.89
N GLN A 216 -6.07 4.02 -4.97
CA GLN A 216 -5.75 5.33 -4.38
C GLN A 216 -5.01 6.25 -5.36
N GLN A 217 -4.28 5.72 -6.35
CA GLN A 217 -3.57 6.56 -7.34
C GLN A 217 -4.51 7.45 -8.15
N ASP A 218 -5.80 7.09 -8.26
CA ASP A 218 -6.83 7.89 -8.91
C ASP A 218 -7.33 9.07 -8.06
N SER A 219 -6.94 9.14 -6.79
CA SER A 219 -7.36 10.17 -5.84
C SER A 219 -6.15 10.97 -5.31
N PRO A 220 -6.00 12.26 -5.65
CA PRO A 220 -4.87 13.05 -5.22
C PRO A 220 -4.89 13.28 -3.70
N GLY A 221 -3.69 13.29 -3.10
CA GLY A 221 -3.48 13.51 -1.68
C GLY A 221 -3.07 12.26 -0.91
N ARG A 222 -2.59 12.47 0.32
CA ARG A 222 -2.14 11.42 1.23
C ARG A 222 -3.31 10.54 1.69
N CYS A 223 -3.09 9.24 1.78
CA CYS A 223 -4.06 8.27 2.28
C CYS A 223 -3.56 7.61 3.56
N LEU A 224 -4.41 7.58 4.59
CA LEU A 224 -4.17 6.80 5.82
C LEU A 224 -5.00 5.52 5.75
N LEU A 225 -4.32 4.39 5.56
CA LEU A 225 -4.94 3.08 5.40
C LEU A 225 -4.86 2.31 6.72
N PHE A 226 -6.00 2.06 7.35
CA PHE A 226 -6.13 1.29 8.59
C PHE A 226 -6.56 -0.13 8.27
N TRP A 227 -5.64 -1.10 8.36
CA TRP A 227 -5.93 -2.51 8.12
C TRP A 227 -6.23 -3.23 9.44
N LEU A 228 -7.46 -3.72 9.58
CA LEU A 228 -7.95 -4.33 10.81
C LEU A 228 -7.54 -5.82 10.92
N GLY A 229 -7.01 -6.18 12.09
CA GLY A 229 -6.71 -7.56 12.46
C GLY A 229 -5.22 -7.91 12.39
N ARG A 230 -4.92 -9.20 12.23
CA ARG A 230 -3.54 -9.74 12.26
C ARG A 230 -2.71 -9.40 11.02
N GLY A 231 -3.34 -8.97 9.94
CA GLY A 231 -2.79 -9.14 8.59
C GLY A 231 -2.77 -10.63 8.21
N TRP A 232 -1.87 -10.99 7.30
CA TRP A 232 -1.75 -12.33 6.74
C TRP A 232 -0.56 -13.13 7.28
N PRO A 233 -0.53 -14.47 7.06
CA PRO A 233 0.56 -15.33 7.51
C PRO A 233 1.90 -14.95 6.88
N MET A 234 2.99 -14.96 7.67
CA MET A 234 4.36 -14.71 7.18
C MET A 234 5.04 -15.97 6.59
N LEU A 235 4.37 -17.13 6.65
CA LEU A 235 4.88 -18.42 6.17
C LEU A 235 6.25 -18.82 6.79
N THR A 236 6.41 -18.57 8.09
CA THR A 236 7.66 -18.83 8.83
C THR A 236 7.67 -20.18 9.55
N GLU A 237 6.61 -20.97 9.39
CA GLU A 237 6.48 -22.30 9.97
C GLU A 237 7.57 -23.24 9.47
N SER A 238 8.15 -24.02 10.38
CA SER A 238 9.29 -24.93 10.10
C SER A 238 8.98 -26.02 9.06
N GLU A 239 7.70 -26.25 8.79
CA GLU A 239 7.16 -27.24 7.88
C GLU A 239 7.14 -26.77 6.41
N PHE A 240 7.31 -25.46 6.17
CA PHE A 240 7.66 -24.98 4.85
C PHE A 240 9.08 -25.43 4.49
N THR A 241 9.28 -25.79 3.23
CA THR A 241 10.62 -26.01 2.69
C THR A 241 11.34 -24.68 2.58
N SER A 242 12.66 -24.70 2.52
CA SER A 242 13.41 -23.51 2.11
C SER A 242 12.90 -23.00 0.75
N ASP A 243 12.79 -21.69 0.63
CA ASP A 243 12.31 -21.05 -0.60
C ASP A 243 13.26 -21.37 -1.76
N SER A 244 12.68 -21.68 -2.91
CA SER A 244 13.45 -21.83 -4.14
C SER A 244 13.90 -20.46 -4.65
N ALA A 245 14.93 -20.40 -5.50
CA ALA A 245 15.35 -19.14 -6.12
C ALA A 245 14.21 -18.43 -6.87
N ARG A 246 13.31 -19.21 -7.49
CA ARG A 246 12.12 -18.69 -8.17
C ARG A 246 11.13 -18.06 -7.18
N THR A 247 10.97 -18.67 -6.01
CA THR A 247 10.06 -18.20 -4.96
C THR A 247 10.57 -16.91 -4.34
N GLN A 248 11.88 -16.87 -4.07
CA GLN A 248 12.58 -15.68 -3.61
C GLN A 248 12.44 -14.52 -4.61
N LEU A 249 12.62 -14.79 -5.91
CA LEU A 249 12.40 -13.79 -6.97
C LEU A 249 10.96 -13.25 -6.94
N GLY A 250 9.94 -14.11 -6.85
CA GLY A 250 8.55 -13.65 -6.75
C GLY A 250 8.27 -12.81 -5.51
N TYR A 251 8.89 -13.14 -4.36
CA TYR A 251 8.80 -12.29 -3.17
C TYR A 251 9.49 -10.94 -3.39
N PHE A 252 10.64 -10.91 -4.04
CA PHE A 252 11.37 -9.68 -4.34
C PHE A 252 10.59 -8.78 -5.29
N ASP A 253 10.07 -9.30 -6.39
CA ASP A 253 9.22 -8.58 -7.34
C ASP A 253 8.00 -7.96 -6.63
N SER A 254 7.39 -8.70 -5.70
CA SER A 254 6.26 -8.21 -4.90
C SER A 254 6.65 -7.12 -3.90
N VAL A 255 7.85 -7.20 -3.30
CA VAL A 255 8.37 -6.16 -2.41
C VAL A 255 8.60 -4.88 -3.21
N VAL A 256 9.25 -4.98 -4.36
CA VAL A 256 9.49 -3.85 -5.28
C VAL A 256 8.17 -3.20 -5.68
N ALA A 257 7.23 -4.00 -6.20
CA ALA A 257 5.96 -3.51 -6.70
C ALA A 257 5.13 -2.81 -5.62
N LEU A 258 4.96 -3.43 -4.45
CA LEU A 258 4.14 -2.86 -3.38
C LEU A 258 4.79 -1.64 -2.73
N THR A 259 6.09 -1.65 -2.46
CA THR A 259 6.78 -0.47 -1.90
C THR A 259 6.61 0.74 -2.83
N ASN A 260 6.80 0.56 -4.13
CA ASN A 260 6.65 1.63 -5.09
C ASN A 260 5.18 2.07 -5.27
N ALA A 261 4.25 1.12 -5.33
CA ALA A 261 2.83 1.43 -5.49
C ALA A 261 2.26 2.20 -4.29
N LEU A 262 2.59 1.78 -3.06
CA LEU A 262 2.17 2.46 -1.83
C LEU A 262 2.73 3.88 -1.75
N ARG A 263 4.03 4.06 -2.04
CA ARG A 263 4.67 5.37 -2.07
C ARG A 263 4.04 6.29 -3.13
N ALA A 264 3.89 5.80 -4.36
CA ALA A 264 3.28 6.57 -5.45
C ALA A 264 1.84 6.98 -5.14
N ALA A 265 1.09 6.10 -4.45
CA ALA A 265 -0.25 6.37 -3.96
C ALA A 265 -0.28 7.22 -2.66
N GLN A 266 0.88 7.58 -2.12
CA GLN A 266 1.02 8.31 -0.85
C GLN A 266 0.26 7.66 0.31
N ILE A 267 0.25 6.32 0.36
CA ILE A 267 -0.42 5.54 1.41
C ILE A 267 0.52 5.36 2.61
N THR A 268 0.06 5.78 3.79
CA THR A 268 0.63 5.37 5.08
C THR A 268 -0.23 4.24 5.67
N VAL A 269 0.38 3.08 5.93
CA VAL A 269 -0.33 1.89 6.42
C VAL A 269 -0.27 1.80 7.96
N TYR A 270 -1.42 1.58 8.58
CA TYR A 270 -1.56 1.30 10.02
C TYR A 270 -2.16 -0.08 10.23
N ASN A 271 -1.50 -0.92 11.01
CA ASN A 271 -2.09 -2.17 11.47
C ASN A 271 -2.82 -1.93 12.80
N VAL A 272 -4.15 -2.12 12.82
CA VAL A 272 -5.02 -1.83 13.98
C VAL A 272 -5.99 -2.98 14.26
N GLY A 273 -6.80 -2.86 15.32
CA GLY A 273 -7.87 -3.81 15.61
C GLY A 273 -7.36 -5.17 16.01
N TYR A 274 -6.20 -5.18 16.66
CA TYR A 274 -5.47 -6.38 17.00
C TYR A 274 -5.30 -6.53 18.52
N PRO A 275 -6.23 -7.21 19.22
CA PRO A 275 -6.33 -7.16 20.68
C PRO A 275 -5.37 -8.09 21.45
N HIS A 276 -4.47 -8.84 20.79
CA HIS A 276 -3.70 -9.91 21.45
C HIS A 276 -2.22 -9.91 21.04
N ALA A 277 -1.39 -9.01 21.54
CA ALA A 277 0.09 -9.06 21.49
C ALA A 277 0.68 -9.96 20.38
N SER A 278 0.67 -9.47 19.14
CA SER A 278 1.11 -10.22 17.97
C SER A 278 2.60 -10.23 18.13
N GLY A 279 3.17 -11.43 18.13
CA GLY A 279 4.60 -11.61 18.33
C GLY A 279 5.39 -10.60 17.51
N SER A 280 6.45 -10.08 18.10
CA SER A 280 7.43 -9.21 17.47
C SER A 280 8.21 -9.90 16.33
N GLY A 281 7.70 -11.00 15.77
CA GLY A 281 8.32 -11.78 14.71
C GLY A 281 8.53 -10.97 13.43
N TYR A 282 7.61 -10.04 13.11
CA TYR A 282 7.78 -9.14 11.96
C TYR A 282 9.06 -8.30 12.05
N LYS A 283 9.54 -7.99 13.27
CA LYS A 283 10.73 -7.17 13.47
C LYS A 283 11.99 -7.80 12.88
N GLY A 284 12.00 -9.13 12.69
CA GLY A 284 13.08 -9.84 12.01
C GLY A 284 13.16 -9.56 10.50
N PHE A 285 12.15 -8.92 9.91
CA PHE A 285 12.02 -8.68 8.47
C PHE A 285 12.06 -7.19 8.08
N LEU A 286 12.40 -6.30 9.02
CA LEU A 286 12.47 -4.84 8.79
C LEU A 286 13.78 -4.38 8.13
N ALA A 287 14.72 -5.28 7.88
CA ALA A 287 15.95 -4.94 7.19
C ALA A 287 15.69 -4.74 5.69
N ASP A 288 16.44 -3.84 5.07
CA ASP A 288 16.39 -3.54 3.64
C ASP A 288 16.55 -4.83 2.81
N VAL A 289 15.72 -4.96 1.77
CA VAL A 289 15.76 -6.08 0.82
C VAL A 289 16.41 -5.59 -0.47
N THR A 290 17.71 -5.82 -0.60
CA THR A 290 18.53 -5.27 -1.70
C THR A 290 18.72 -6.25 -2.86
N SER A 291 18.22 -7.48 -2.74
CA SER A 291 18.31 -8.51 -3.79
C SER A 291 17.29 -9.62 -3.56
N GLU A 292 17.02 -10.38 -4.62
CA GLU A 292 16.12 -11.54 -4.62
C GLU A 292 16.42 -12.55 -3.50
N HIS A 293 17.69 -12.87 -3.24
CA HIS A 293 18.07 -13.87 -2.24
C HIS A 293 17.75 -13.49 -0.79
N GLN A 294 17.50 -12.21 -0.52
CA GLN A 294 17.11 -11.71 0.80
C GLN A 294 15.59 -11.72 1.01
N ALA A 295 14.81 -11.80 -0.07
CA ALA A 295 13.37 -11.69 0.00
C ALA A 295 12.72 -12.98 0.52
N THR A 296 11.78 -12.80 1.44
CA THR A 296 10.96 -13.85 2.05
C THR A 296 9.52 -13.40 2.14
N ALA A 297 8.58 -14.33 2.36
CA ALA A 297 7.19 -13.98 2.67
C ALA A 297 7.05 -13.08 3.90
N GLY A 298 7.99 -13.14 4.86
CA GLY A 298 8.01 -12.28 6.03
C GLY A 298 8.26 -10.80 5.71
N ASN A 299 9.05 -10.49 4.67
CA ASN A 299 9.26 -9.11 4.21
C ASN A 299 7.99 -8.48 3.61
N LEU A 300 7.03 -9.32 3.21
CA LEU A 300 5.73 -8.91 2.67
C LEU A 300 4.64 -8.87 3.73
N SER A 301 4.97 -8.89 5.03
CA SER A 301 3.94 -8.83 6.08
C SER A 301 3.32 -7.43 6.19
N LEU A 302 2.05 -7.37 6.59
CA LEU A 302 1.34 -6.11 6.82
C LEU A 302 2.09 -5.17 7.76
N GLN A 303 2.69 -5.71 8.82
CA GLN A 303 3.44 -4.95 9.82
C GLN A 303 4.71 -4.34 9.24
N VAL A 304 5.40 -5.06 8.36
CA VAL A 304 6.59 -4.56 7.68
C VAL A 304 6.22 -3.37 6.79
N PHE A 305 5.14 -3.47 5.99
CA PHE A 305 4.62 -2.32 5.24
C PHE A 305 4.12 -1.17 6.12
N ALA A 306 3.49 -1.47 7.26
CA ALA A 306 3.06 -0.44 8.21
C ALA A 306 4.24 0.41 8.69
N ILE A 307 5.38 -0.22 9.01
CA ILE A 307 6.59 0.50 9.41
C ILE A 307 7.25 1.21 8.23
N HIS A 308 7.43 0.53 7.09
CA HIS A 308 8.14 1.07 5.94
C HIS A 308 7.44 2.22 5.23
N THR A 309 6.12 2.39 5.39
CA THR A 309 5.34 3.54 4.89
C THR A 309 5.27 4.71 5.88
N GLY A 310 5.99 4.63 7.02
CA GLY A 310 5.96 5.62 8.09
C GLY A 310 4.74 5.55 9.01
N GLY A 311 3.95 4.48 8.93
CA GLY A 311 2.83 4.22 9.82
C GLY A 311 3.25 3.42 11.06
N ALA A 312 2.34 2.59 11.58
CA ALA A 312 2.58 1.87 12.83
C ALA A 312 1.77 0.57 12.97
N VAL A 313 2.28 -0.33 13.81
CA VAL A 313 1.54 -1.46 14.36
C VAL A 313 0.97 -1.05 15.72
N MET A 314 -0.35 -0.93 15.82
CA MET A 314 -1.05 -0.47 17.01
C MET A 314 -1.52 -1.67 17.85
N ASP A 315 -0.94 -1.83 19.03
CA ASP A 315 -1.13 -3.00 19.91
C ASP A 315 -1.76 -2.65 21.27
N HIS A 316 -2.10 -1.38 21.49
CA HIS A 316 -2.65 -0.86 22.74
C HIS A 316 -3.90 -0.01 22.49
N GLY A 317 -4.74 0.11 23.51
CA GLY A 317 -6.01 0.83 23.43
C GLY A 317 -7.11 0.08 22.69
N SER A 318 -8.31 0.66 22.65
CA SER A 318 -9.42 0.16 21.82
C SER A 318 -9.15 0.41 20.34
N LEU A 319 -9.83 -0.30 19.42
CA LEU A 319 -9.74 -0.01 17.98
C LEU A 319 -9.97 1.49 17.67
N GLY A 320 -10.95 2.12 18.35
CA GLY A 320 -11.21 3.54 18.20
C GLY A 320 -10.05 4.43 18.67
N ASP A 321 -9.33 4.05 19.75
CA ASP A 321 -8.13 4.76 20.19
C ASP A 321 -7.00 4.64 19.17
N GLN A 322 -6.82 3.44 18.60
CA GLN A 322 -5.79 3.17 17.59
C GLN A 322 -6.04 3.97 16.30
N ILE A 323 -7.29 3.99 15.82
CA ILE A 323 -7.68 4.82 14.67
C ILE A 323 -7.44 6.30 14.98
N ARG A 324 -7.89 6.80 16.15
CA ARG A 324 -7.66 8.20 16.55
C ARG A 324 -6.17 8.54 16.61
N SER A 325 -5.34 7.64 17.10
CA SER A 325 -3.89 7.84 17.18
C SER A 325 -3.26 7.95 15.80
N GLY A 326 -3.63 7.10 14.83
CA GLY A 326 -3.14 7.23 13.45
C GLY A 326 -3.73 8.45 12.73
N LEU A 327 -4.97 8.83 13.01
CA LEU A 327 -5.59 10.04 12.44
C LEU A 327 -4.89 11.34 12.90
N ALA A 328 -4.17 11.32 14.02
CA ALA A 328 -3.36 12.46 14.45
C ALA A 328 -2.23 12.77 13.46
N ASP A 329 -1.82 11.79 12.64
CA ASP A 329 -0.76 11.97 11.64
C ASP A 329 -1.27 12.64 10.36
N ALA A 330 -2.58 12.89 10.25
CA ALA A 330 -3.18 13.63 9.15
C ALA A 330 -2.94 15.14 9.21
N THR A 331 -2.56 15.69 10.38
CA THR A 331 -2.29 17.13 10.53
C THR A 331 -1.55 17.51 11.83
N PRO A 332 -0.54 18.40 11.80
CA PRO A 332 0.20 18.78 10.60
C PRO A 332 1.11 17.63 10.13
N TYR A 333 1.31 17.55 8.83
CA TYR A 333 2.40 16.76 8.23
C TYR A 333 3.09 17.62 7.17
N TYR A 334 4.23 17.18 6.66
CA TYR A 334 4.96 17.91 5.64
C TYR A 334 5.05 17.07 4.36
N SER A 335 4.62 17.64 3.24
CA SER A 335 4.87 17.08 1.91
C SER A 335 6.18 17.66 1.39
N VAL A 336 7.14 16.78 1.10
CA VAL A 336 8.43 17.16 0.52
C VAL A 336 8.63 16.45 -0.79
N ALA A 337 9.39 17.07 -1.69
CA ALA A 337 9.79 16.42 -2.93
C ALA A 337 11.27 16.63 -3.21
N PHE A 338 11.89 15.63 -3.83
CA PHE A 338 13.27 15.66 -4.30
C PHE A 338 13.40 14.82 -5.57
N ASP A 339 14.44 15.07 -6.35
CA ASP A 339 14.77 14.24 -7.50
C ASP A 339 15.74 13.13 -7.03
N ALA A 340 15.36 11.87 -7.22
CA ALA A 340 16.16 10.72 -6.87
C ALA A 340 17.45 10.62 -7.70
N GLN A 341 18.47 9.95 -7.16
CA GLN A 341 19.61 9.54 -7.96
C GLN A 341 19.15 8.49 -8.97
N ALA A 342 19.58 8.64 -10.23
CA ALA A 342 19.32 7.63 -11.25
C ALA A 342 19.87 6.26 -10.82
N ALA A 343 19.04 5.23 -10.91
CA ALA A 343 19.48 3.86 -10.71
C ALA A 343 20.49 3.43 -11.80
N HIS A 344 21.32 2.46 -11.43
CA HIS A 344 22.29 1.83 -12.32
C HIS A 344 21.91 0.38 -12.66
N THR A 345 21.09 -0.25 -11.82
CA THR A 345 20.61 -1.61 -12.01
C THR A 345 19.10 -1.68 -11.89
N LEU A 346 18.49 -2.70 -12.49
CA LEU A 346 17.07 -2.98 -12.31
C LEU A 346 16.77 -3.22 -10.83
N HIS A 347 15.64 -2.69 -10.36
CA HIS A 347 15.21 -2.79 -8.96
C HIS A 347 16.28 -2.33 -7.95
N GLU A 348 17.02 -1.26 -8.27
CA GLU A 348 18.00 -0.72 -7.34
C GLU A 348 17.30 -0.19 -6.09
N HIS A 349 17.75 -0.61 -4.90
CA HIS A 349 17.16 -0.19 -3.64
C HIS A 349 17.71 1.18 -3.22
N HIS A 350 16.82 2.10 -2.89
CA HIS A 350 17.12 3.43 -2.39
C HIS A 350 16.63 3.60 -0.96
N ALA A 351 17.54 3.48 0.02
CA ALA A 351 17.24 3.71 1.43
C ALA A 351 17.04 5.21 1.69
N ILE A 352 15.88 5.56 2.23
CA ILE A 352 15.52 6.92 2.61
C ILE A 352 15.72 7.12 4.10
N ARG A 353 16.42 8.21 4.45
CA ARG A 353 16.52 8.68 5.83
C ARG A 353 16.29 10.18 5.86
N VAL A 354 15.37 10.60 6.72
CA VAL A 354 15.07 12.00 6.96
C VAL A 354 15.33 12.34 8.42
N THR A 355 16.02 13.45 8.67
CA THR A 355 16.30 13.96 10.02
C THR A 355 16.16 15.48 10.06
N VAL A 356 16.03 16.04 11.26
CA VAL A 356 15.99 17.49 11.46
C VAL A 356 17.32 17.98 12.04
N SER A 357 17.98 18.87 11.29
CA SER A 357 19.29 19.44 11.62
C SER A 357 19.25 20.15 12.97
N GLY A 358 20.21 19.82 13.85
CA GLY A 358 20.29 20.39 15.20
C GLY A 358 19.16 19.98 16.16
N ARG A 359 18.24 19.10 15.74
CA ARG A 359 17.07 18.64 16.51
C ARG A 359 16.94 17.11 16.52
N PRO A 360 17.92 16.39 17.12
CA PRO A 360 17.90 14.92 17.18
C PRO A 360 16.78 14.35 18.06
N ASP A 361 16.10 15.21 18.83
CA ASP A 361 14.91 14.90 19.63
C ASP A 361 13.65 14.71 18.79
N ILE A 362 13.65 15.17 17.54
CA ILE A 362 12.51 15.04 16.63
C ILE A 362 12.58 13.69 15.93
N SER A 363 11.54 12.89 16.13
CA SER A 363 11.28 11.69 15.34
C SER A 363 10.63 12.06 14.01
N VAL A 364 11.02 11.37 12.94
CA VAL A 364 10.44 11.54 11.60
C VAL A 364 9.89 10.20 11.14
N SER A 365 8.61 10.14 10.82
CA SER A 365 7.98 8.98 10.17
C SER A 365 7.68 9.31 8.72
N THR A 366 8.14 8.46 7.81
CA THR A 366 7.97 8.58 6.36
C THR A 366 8.32 7.24 5.69
N ASP A 367 8.17 7.14 4.37
CA ASP A 367 8.62 6.00 3.59
C ASP A 367 10.12 5.76 3.79
N SER A 368 10.51 4.53 4.12
CA SER A 368 11.90 4.21 4.45
C SER A 368 12.76 3.87 3.23
N ALA A 369 12.14 3.53 2.11
CA ALA A 369 12.84 3.17 0.88
C ALA A 369 11.93 3.24 -0.36
N PHE A 370 12.54 3.20 -1.53
CA PHE A 370 11.90 2.88 -2.80
C PHE A 370 12.85 2.05 -3.68
N TYR A 371 12.32 1.50 -4.78
CA TYR A 371 13.11 0.81 -5.79
C TYR A 371 13.01 1.55 -7.11
N ASP A 372 14.11 1.60 -7.86
CA ASP A 372 14.19 2.36 -9.10
C ASP A 372 14.80 1.56 -10.25
N GLU A 373 14.60 2.05 -11.47
CA GLU A 373 15.04 1.42 -12.72
C GLU A 373 16.00 2.35 -13.51
N PRO A 374 16.95 1.82 -14.30
CA PRO A 374 17.95 2.62 -15.02
C PRO A 374 17.46 3.50 -16.17
#